data_AF-A0A3B8JJU1-F1
#
_entry.id   AF-A0A3B8JJU1-F1
#
_cell.length_a   1.000
_cell.length_b   1.000
_cell.length_c   1.000
_cell.angle_alpha   90.00
_cell.angle_beta   90.00
_cell.angle_gamma   90.00
#
_symmetry.space_group_name_H-M   'P 1'
#
loop_
_entity.id
_entity.type
_entity.pdbx_description
1 polymer ?
#
loop_
_entity_poly.entity_id
_entity_poly.type
_entity_poly.pdbx_seq_one_letter_code
_entity_poly.pdbx_strand_id
1 'polypeptide(L)' 'MINDQDHNSNPNLPTLRQVRERLNMTQEEFARELRTTPRTIGRHERGEHKLRLTLGQIKRLKELLEQAGMSINDLPDDID' A
#
# COMPACT_ATOMS: atom_id res chain seq x y z
N MET A 1 -18.49 -7.81 -17.64
CA MET A 1 -18.78 -6.61 -16.84
C MET A 1 -18.43 -6.96 -15.41
N ILE A 2 -17.25 -6.55 -14.95
CA ILE A 2 -16.89 -6.59 -13.54
C ILE A 2 -16.82 -5.13 -13.15
N ASN A 3 -17.67 -4.72 -12.20
CA ASN A 3 -17.88 -3.33 -11.82
C ASN A 3 -16.57 -2.72 -11.29
N ASP A 4 -16.00 -1.81 -12.09
CA ASP A 4 -15.04 -0.82 -11.65
C ASP A 4 -15.77 0.17 -10.72
N GLN A 5 -15.76 -0.11 -9.42
CA GLN A 5 -16.04 0.90 -8.41
C GLN A 5 -14.71 1.37 -7.83
N ASP A 6 -14.04 2.20 -8.62
CA ASP A 6 -13.01 3.16 -8.19
C ASP A 6 -13.67 4.17 -7.24
N HIS A 7 -13.89 3.79 -5.99
CA HIS A 7 -14.29 4.74 -4.97
C HIS A 7 -13.05 5.32 -4.30
N ASN A 8 -12.69 6.51 -4.80
CA ASN A 8 -11.96 7.57 -4.10
C ASN A 8 -10.44 7.39 -3.89
N SER A 9 -9.72 6.85 -4.88
CA SER A 9 -8.29 7.10 -4.98
C SER A 9 -8.08 8.40 -5.73
N ASN A 10 -7.67 9.47 -5.06
CA ASN A 10 -7.14 10.64 -5.75
C ASN A 10 -6.06 10.15 -6.72
N PRO A 11 -6.24 10.24 -8.06
CA PRO A 11 -5.35 9.59 -9.03
C PRO A 11 -3.93 10.15 -9.01
N ASN A 12 -3.72 11.25 -8.29
CA ASN A 12 -2.43 11.91 -8.10
C ASN A 12 -1.70 11.49 -6.81
N LEU A 13 -2.34 10.73 -5.90
CA LEU A 13 -1.72 10.30 -4.65
C LEU A 13 -1.19 8.87 -4.77
N PRO A 14 0.08 8.62 -4.44
CA PRO A 14 0.61 7.28 -4.51
C PRO A 14 -0.02 6.29 -3.54
N THR A 15 -0.36 5.11 -4.08
CA THR A 15 -0.92 3.99 -3.31
C THR A 15 0.16 3.01 -2.86
N LEU A 16 -0.14 2.19 -1.84
CA LEU A 16 0.77 1.12 -1.41
C LEU A 16 1.12 0.13 -2.54
N ARG A 17 0.19 -0.06 -3.48
CA ARG A 17 0.42 -0.83 -4.69
C ARG A 17 1.55 -0.24 -5.53
N GLN A 18 1.58 1.08 -5.70
CA GLN A 18 2.64 1.74 -6.47
C GLN A 18 4.01 1.61 -5.80
N VAL A 19 4.07 1.70 -4.47
CA VAL A 19 5.31 1.45 -3.70
C VAL A 19 5.84 0.05 -4.03
N ARG A 20 4.97 -0.96 -3.91
CA ARG A 20 5.30 -2.35 -4.21
C ARG A 20 5.78 -2.54 -5.64
N GLU A 21 5.08 -1.98 -6.61
CA GLU A 21 5.43 -2.10 -8.04
C GLU A 21 6.76 -1.41 -8.36
N ARG A 22 7.06 -0.24 -7.79
CA ARG A 22 8.36 0.44 -7.95
C ARG A 22 9.53 -0.34 -7.36
N LEU A 23 9.28 -1.11 -6.30
CA LEU A 23 10.27 -1.99 -5.70
C LEU A 23 10.37 -3.36 -6.40
N ASN A 24 9.62 -3.58 -7.49
CA ASN A 24 9.51 -4.86 -8.19
C ASN A 24 9.14 -6.03 -7.26
N MET A 25 8.27 -5.78 -6.29
CA MET A 25 7.82 -6.79 -5.33
C MET A 25 6.47 -7.39 -5.71
N THR A 26 6.31 -8.69 -5.48
CA THR A 26 5.00 -9.35 -5.44
C THR A 26 4.22 -8.94 -4.18
N GLN A 27 2.90 -9.18 -4.17
CA GLN A 27 2.08 -8.94 -2.96
C GLN A 27 2.57 -9.77 -1.77
N GLU A 28 3.12 -10.97 -2.02
CA GLU A 28 3.65 -11.85 -0.98
C GLU A 28 4.93 -11.28 -0.36
N GLU A 29 5.86 -10.81 -1.19
CA GLU A 29 7.10 -10.20 -0.71
C GLU A 29 6.83 -8.92 0.06
N PHE A 30 5.95 -8.07 -0.47
CA PHE A 30 5.58 -6.82 0.20
C PHE A 30 4.88 -7.07 1.55
N ALA A 31 4.00 -8.08 1.61
CA ALA A 31 3.38 -8.50 2.86
C ALA A 31 4.41 -9.00 3.87
N ARG A 32 5.40 -9.78 3.43
CA ARG A 32 6.50 -10.26 4.27
C ARG A 32 7.31 -9.09 4.84
N GLU A 33 7.65 -8.10 4.02
CA GLU A 33 8.36 -6.89 4.46
C GLU A 33 7.56 -6.12 5.52
N LEU A 34 6.26 -5.96 5.32
CA LEU A 34 5.37 -5.30 6.27
C LEU A 34 4.91 -6.21 7.42
N ARG A 35 5.45 -7.43 7.54
CA ARG A 35 5.08 -8.42 8.55
C ARG A 35 3.56 -8.60 8.67
N THR A 36 2.88 -8.68 7.53
CA THR A 36 1.44 -8.89 7.40
C THR A 36 1.18 -10.06 6.46
N THR A 37 -0.10 -10.33 6.14
CA THR A 37 -0.46 -11.41 5.23
C THR A 37 -0.66 -10.90 3.80
N PRO A 38 -0.34 -11.69 2.76
CA PRO A 38 -0.62 -11.34 1.37
C PRO A 38 -2.11 -11.06 1.14
N ARG A 39 -2.99 -11.76 1.87
CA ARG A 39 -4.43 -11.54 1.87
C ARG A 39 -4.81 -10.14 2.35
N THR A 40 -4.16 -9.64 3.41
CA THR A 40 -4.39 -8.28 3.92
C THR A 40 -3.98 -7.24 2.89
N ILE A 41 -2.80 -7.39 2.27
CA ILE A 41 -2.33 -6.51 1.20
C ILE A 41 -3.30 -6.53 0.02
N GLY A 42 -3.66 -7.72 -0.47
CA GLY A 42 -4.56 -7.84 -1.62
C GLY A 42 -5.95 -7.24 -1.37
N ARG A 43 -6.50 -7.37 -0.16
CA ARG A 43 -7.78 -6.72 0.22
C ARG A 43 -7.66 -5.20 0.20
N HIS A 44 -6.59 -4.68 0.77
CA HIS A 44 -6.34 -3.25 0.79
C HIS A 44 -6.12 -2.69 -0.62
N GLU A 45 -5.30 -3.34 -1.46
CA GLU A 45 -5.06 -2.89 -2.85
C GLU A 45 -6.32 -2.92 -3.74
N ARG A 46 -7.38 -3.65 -3.32
CA ARG A 46 -8.69 -3.66 -3.97
C ARG A 46 -9.69 -2.67 -3.35
N GLY A 47 -9.28 -1.88 -2.34
CA GLY A 47 -10.16 -0.97 -1.60
C GLY A 47 -11.18 -1.67 -0.71
N GLU A 48 -11.00 -2.95 -0.40
CA GLU A 48 -11.93 -3.73 0.43
C GLU A 48 -11.72 -3.52 1.93
N HIS A 49 -10.54 -3.03 2.34
CA HIS A 49 -10.16 -2.97 3.74
C HIS A 49 -8.98 -2.03 4.04
N LYS A 50 -9.19 -1.12 5.00
CA LYS A 50 -8.13 -0.23 5.52
C LYS A 50 -6.95 -1.00 6.10
N LEU A 51 -5.73 -0.63 5.71
CA LEU A 51 -4.54 -1.27 6.25
C LEU A 51 -4.24 -0.75 7.66
N ARG A 52 -4.50 -1.57 8.68
CA ARG A 52 -4.12 -1.27 10.06
C ARG A 52 -2.71 -1.75 10.33
N LEU A 53 -1.79 -0.82 10.56
CA LEU A 53 -0.38 -1.09 10.83
C LEU A 53 -0.03 -0.69 12.27
N THR A 54 0.83 -1.48 12.90
CA THR A 54 1.51 -1.10 14.13
C THR A 54 2.58 -0.04 13.84
N LEU A 55 3.04 0.69 14.86
CA LEU A 55 4.10 1.69 14.69
C LEU A 55 5.39 1.12 14.08
N GLY A 56 5.74 -0.13 14.42
CA GLY A 56 6.88 -0.81 13.81
C GLY A 56 6.71 -1.05 12.31
N GLN A 57 5.50 -1.42 11.89
CA GLN A 57 5.17 -1.60 10.48
C GLN A 57 5.08 -0.27 9.73
N ILE A 58 4.63 0.80 10.38
CA ILE A 58 4.65 2.17 9.81
C ILE A 58 6.09 2.63 9.54
N LYS A 59 7.01 2.39 10.48
CA LYS A 59 8.44 2.68 10.27
C LYS A 59 9.00 1.90 9.08
N ARG A 60 8.66 0.61 8.98
CA ARG A 60 9.09 -0.21 7.84
C ARG A 60 8.49 0.28 6.52
N LEU A 61 7.23 0.67 6.51
CA LEU A 61 6.58 1.26 5.34
C LEU A 61 7.28 2.56 4.90
N LYS A 62 7.67 3.42 5.84
CA LYS A 62 8.45 4.64 5.55
C LYS A 62 9.77 4.32 4.85
N GLU A 63 10.50 3.30 5.30
CA GLU A 63 11.74 2.87 4.66
C GLU A 63 11.49 2.37 3.21
N LEU A 64 10.42 1.62 2.99
CA LEU A 64 10.05 1.13 1.65
C LEU A 64 9.63 2.26 0.70
N LEU A 65 8.92 3.26 1.22
CA LEU A 65 8.59 4.48 0.48
C LEU A 65 9.86 5.19 0.02
N GLU A 66 10.81 5.42 0.93
CA GLU A 66 12.06 6.09 0.62
C GLU A 66 12.86 5.30 -0.44
N GLN A 67 12.88 3.96 -0.35
CA GLN A 67 13.49 3.10 -1.37
C GLN A 67 12.79 3.19 -2.73
N ALA A 68 11.48 3.41 -2.74
CA ALA A 68 10.69 3.63 -3.95
C ALA A 68 10.79 5.07 -4.50
N GLY A 69 11.61 5.92 -3.87
CA GLY A 69 11.76 7.33 -4.21
C GLY A 69 10.53 8.16 -3.84
N MET A 70 9.88 7.82 -2.73
CA MET A 70 8.62 8.40 -2.27
C MET A 70 8.72 8.82 -0.80
N SER A 71 7.89 9.78 -0.42
CA SER A 71 7.74 10.28 0.94
C SER A 71 6.45 9.76 1.56
N ILE A 72 6.43 9.67 2.89
CA ILE A 72 5.19 9.44 3.64
C ILE A 72 4.13 10.53 3.36
N ASN A 73 4.58 11.75 3.05
CA ASN A 73 3.69 12.86 2.71
C ASN A 73 3.05 12.71 1.33
N ASP A 74 3.55 11.78 0.52
CA ASP A 74 2.94 11.46 -0.77
C ASP A 74 1.79 10.46 -0.61
N LEU A 75 1.73 9.73 0.51
CA LEU A 75 0.60 8.84 0.77
C LEU A 75 -0.69 9.65 1.00
N PRO A 76 -1.86 9.12 0.61
CA PRO A 76 -3.12 9.70 1.02
C PRO A 76 -3.27 9.67 2.55
N ASP A 77 -3.85 10.73 3.11
CA ASP A 77 -4.20 10.82 4.54
C ASP A 77 -5.14 9.66 4.95
N ASP A 78 -5.92 9.16 3.99
CA ASP A 78 -6.74 7.96 4.11
C ASP A 78 -6.16 6.81 3.28
N ILE A 79 -5.66 5.79 3.96
CA ILE A 79 -5.34 4.48 3.38
C ILE A 79 -6.64 3.64 3.44
N ASP A 80 -7.57 3.89 2.50
CA ASP A 80 -8.84 3.14 2.38
C ASP A 80 -8.64 1.65 2.05
#